data_AF-A0A8B6X5Q3-F1
#
_entry.id   AF-A0A8B6X5Q3-F1
#
_cell.length_a   1.000
_cell.length_b   1.000
_cell.length_c   1.000
_cell.angle_alpha   90.00
_cell.angle_beta   90.00
_cell.angle_gamma   90.00
#
_symmetry.space_group_name_H-M   'P 1'
#
loop_
_entity.id
_entity.type
_entity.pdbx_description
1 polymer ?
#
loop_
_entity_poly.entity_id
_entity_poly.type
_entity_poly.pdbx_seq_one_letter_code
_entity_poly.pdbx_strand_id
1 'polypeptide(L)'
;MSELEHYVRDVEELNLAIRRQAEYAGFDLHDLSAVDRLIENPPEHYDPAQKTKLDKLRGLLILRGQVRAERIRDGLPPLPGPNDPPLHLPRDPD
;
A
#
# COMPACT_ATOMS: atom_id res chain seq x y z
N MET A 1 9.98 -15.08 16.10
CA MET A 1 9.58 -14.56 14.78
C MET A 1 10.81 -14.44 13.89
N SER A 2 10.74 -14.95 12.66
CA SER A 2 11.80 -14.83 11.65
C SER A 2 11.83 -13.44 10.98
N GLU A 3 12.94 -13.06 10.34
CA GLU A 3 13.03 -11.82 9.54
C GLU A 3 11.96 -11.75 8.44
N LEU A 4 11.56 -12.90 7.90
CA LEU A 4 10.50 -13.01 6.91
C LEU A 4 9.12 -12.66 7.50
N GLU A 5 8.81 -13.11 8.71
CA GLU A 5 7.56 -12.76 9.40
C GLU A 5 7.50 -11.27 9.74
N HIS A 6 8.61 -10.69 10.19
CA HIS A 6 8.70 -9.24 10.42
C HIS A 6 8.40 -8.47 9.13
N TYR A 7 9.00 -8.88 8.02
CA TYR A 7 8.77 -8.23 6.73
C TYR A 7 7.32 -8.36 6.25
N VAL A 8 6.69 -9.53 6.42
CA VAL A 8 5.27 -9.72 6.05
C VAL A 8 4.39 -8.81 6.89
N ARG A 9 4.65 -8.73 8.19
CA ARG A 9 3.91 -7.84 9.11
C ARG A 9 4.05 -6.37 8.70
N ASP A 10 5.25 -5.92 8.37
CA ASP A 10 5.48 -4.54 7.91
C ASP A 10 4.68 -4.23 6.63
N VAL A 11 4.57 -5.19 5.71
CA VAL A 11 3.74 -5.05 4.50
C VAL A 11 2.25 -5.02 4.81
N GLU A 12 1.78 -5.79 5.78
CA GLU A 12 0.39 -5.74 6.24
C GLU A 12 0.06 -4.41 6.92
N GLU A 13 0.97 -3.89 7.74
CA GLU A 13 0.84 -2.58 8.39
C GLU A 13 0.82 -1.46 7.33
N LEU A 14 1.67 -1.55 6.29
CA LEU A 14 1.63 -0.64 5.15
C LEU A 14 0.31 -0.71 4.38
N ASN A 15 -0.19 -1.92 4.08
CA ASN A 15 -1.48 -2.13 3.43
C ASN A 15 -2.63 -1.53 4.26
N LEU A 16 -2.60 -1.68 5.59
CA LEU A 16 -3.57 -1.08 6.50
C LEU A 16 -3.49 0.46 6.48
N ALA A 17 -2.29 1.03 6.47
CA ALA A 17 -2.10 2.48 6.37
C ALA A 17 -2.66 3.03 5.05
N ILE A 18 -2.43 2.33 3.93
CA ILE A 18 -3.00 2.69 2.62
C ILE A 18 -4.53 2.70 2.67
N ARG A 19 -5.15 1.63 3.19
CA ARG A 19 -6.62 1.55 3.31
C ARG A 19 -7.20 2.69 4.14
N ARG A 20 -6.63 2.96 5.32
CA ARG A 20 -7.07 4.05 6.20
C ARG A 20 -6.92 5.41 5.55
N GLN A 21 -5.81 5.64 4.85
CA GLN A 21 -5.55 6.91 4.19
C GLN A 21 -6.47 7.11 2.97
N ALA A 22 -6.77 6.04 2.22
CA ALA A 22 -7.72 6.07 1.12
C ALA A 22 -9.14 6.39 1.62
N GLU A 23 -9.59 5.73 2.68
CA GLU A 23 -10.87 6.02 3.34
C GLU A 23 -10.94 7.49 3.80
N TYR A 24 -9.90 7.97 4.49
CA TYR A 24 -9.82 9.36 4.96
C TYR A 24 -9.81 10.39 3.82
N ALA A 25 -9.26 10.02 2.67
CA ALA A 25 -9.24 10.85 1.46
C ALA A 25 -10.51 10.70 0.60
N GLY A 26 -11.41 9.75 0.92
CA GLY A 26 -12.56 9.43 0.05
C GLY A 26 -12.13 8.85 -1.30
N PHE A 27 -11.02 8.13 -1.33
CA PHE A 27 -10.39 7.59 -2.54
C PHE A 27 -10.67 6.09 -2.67
N ASP A 28 -11.20 5.67 -3.82
CA ASP A 28 -11.45 4.25 -4.09
C ASP A 28 -10.19 3.56 -4.63
N LEU A 29 -9.67 2.59 -3.88
CA LEU A 29 -8.51 1.79 -4.27
C LEU A 29 -8.83 0.73 -5.35
N HIS A 30 -10.11 0.47 -5.63
CA HIS A 30 -10.53 -0.45 -6.69
C HIS A 30 -10.58 0.24 -8.07
N ASP A 31 -10.66 1.57 -8.13
CA ASP A 31 -10.48 2.32 -9.36
C ASP A 31 -8.98 2.41 -9.70
N LEU A 32 -8.46 1.38 -10.37
CA LEU A 32 -7.07 1.30 -10.79
C LEU A 32 -6.66 2.50 -11.66
N SER A 33 -7.59 3.03 -12.47
CA SER A 33 -7.30 4.21 -13.29
C SER A 33 -7.09 5.46 -12.44
N ALA A 34 -7.83 5.61 -11.33
CA ALA A 34 -7.62 6.69 -10.38
C ALA A 34 -6.31 6.51 -9.62
N VAL A 35 -5.97 5.28 -9.23
CA VAL A 35 -4.70 4.94 -8.58
C VAL A 35 -3.53 5.33 -9.48
N ASP A 36 -3.56 4.93 -10.75
CA ASP A 36 -2.52 5.25 -11.73
C ASP A 36 -2.41 6.76 -11.91
N ARG A 37 -3.53 7.48 -12.08
CA ARG A 37 -3.55 8.94 -12.16
C ARG A 37 -2.94 9.60 -10.92
N LEU A 38 -3.25 9.11 -9.72
CA LEU A 38 -2.71 9.65 -8.47
C LEU A 38 -1.19 9.45 -8.36
N ILE A 39 -0.68 8.31 -8.84
CA ILE A 39 0.76 8.01 -8.82
C ILE A 39 1.50 8.86 -9.86
N GLU A 40 0.99 8.90 -11.08
CA GLU A 40 1.65 9.53 -12.23
C GLU A 40 1.51 11.05 -12.25
N ASN A 41 0.35 11.58 -11.86
CA ASN A 41 0.02 13.00 -11.97
C ASN A 41 -0.23 13.60 -10.58
N PRO A 42 0.56 14.62 -10.18
CA PRO A 42 0.29 15.35 -8.94
C PRO A 42 -1.14 15.92 -8.95
N PRO A 43 -1.85 15.87 -7.80
CA PRO A 43 -3.19 16.42 -7.67
C PRO A 43 -3.19 17.96 -7.75
N GLU A 44 -3.04 18.53 -8.95
CA GLU A 44 -2.99 19.99 -9.18
C GLU A 44 -4.38 20.67 -9.08
N HIS A 45 -5.45 19.92 -9.33
CA HIS A 45 -6.82 20.44 -9.31
C HIS A 45 -7.54 20.29 -7.95
N TYR A 46 -6.85 19.76 -6.94
CA TYR A 46 -7.43 19.56 -5.63
C TYR A 46 -7.19 20.75 -4.72
N ASP A 47 -8.15 21.02 -3.84
CA ASP A 47 -7.93 22.00 -2.78
C ASP A 47 -6.74 21.58 -1.89
N PRO A 48 -6.09 22.53 -1.17
CA PRO A 48 -4.91 22.22 -0.38
C PRO A 48 -5.10 21.12 0.68
N ALA A 49 -6.30 21.02 1.26
CA ALA A 49 -6.59 20.02 2.27
C ALA A 49 -6.67 18.62 1.64
N GLN A 50 -7.41 18.48 0.54
CA GLN A 50 -7.55 17.25 -0.22
C GLN A 50 -6.23 16.82 -0.86
N LYS A 51 -5.45 17.78 -1.36
CA LYS A 51 -4.09 17.56 -1.87
C LYS A 51 -3.18 16.92 -0.81
N THR A 52 -3.17 17.45 0.41
CA THR A 52 -2.35 16.89 1.51
C THR A 52 -2.73 15.44 1.83
N LYS A 53 -4.03 15.12 1.80
CA LYS A 53 -4.51 13.74 2.04
C LYS A 53 -4.07 12.79 0.94
N LEU A 54 -4.18 13.23 -0.32
CA LEU A 54 -3.84 12.46 -1.50
C LEU A 54 -2.33 12.30 -1.67
N ASP A 55 -1.53 13.31 -1.34
CA ASP A 55 -0.07 13.23 -1.37
C ASP A 55 0.45 12.17 -0.39
N LYS A 56 -0.15 12.10 0.81
CA LYS A 56 0.18 11.04 1.78
C LYS A 56 -0.21 9.66 1.25
N LEU A 57 -1.41 9.52 0.67
CA LEU A 57 -1.84 8.25 0.06
C LEU A 57 -0.88 7.83 -1.07
N ARG A 58 -0.53 8.76 -1.95
CA ARG A 58 0.40 8.58 -3.07
C ARG A 58 1.76 8.07 -2.59
N GLY A 59 2.32 8.69 -1.54
CA GLY A 59 3.60 8.25 -0.97
C GLY A 59 3.56 6.80 -0.48
N LEU A 60 2.48 6.39 0.18
CA LEU A 60 2.30 5.00 0.65
C LEU A 60 2.16 4.00 -0.51
N LEU A 61 1.41 4.36 -1.57
CA LEU A 61 1.24 3.54 -2.76
C LEU A 61 2.57 3.33 -3.50
N ILE A 62 3.37 4.40 -3.65
CA ILE A 62 4.70 4.33 -4.26
C ILE A 62 5.61 3.41 -3.43
N LEU A 63 5.66 3.59 -2.11
CA LEU A 63 6.45 2.74 -1.22
C LEU A 63 6.06 1.27 -1.35
N ARG A 64 4.75 0.97 -1.40
CA ARG A 64 4.26 -0.40 -1.56
C ARG A 64 4.65 -1.00 -2.92
N GLY A 65 4.63 -0.19 -3.98
CA GLY A 65 5.12 -0.57 -5.31
C GLY A 65 6.61 -0.88 -5.32
N GLN A 66 7.43 -0.08 -4.63
CA GLN A 66 8.87 -0.33 -4.46
C GLN A 66 9.12 -1.65 -3.74
N VAL A 67 8.48 -1.88 -2.59
CA VAL A 67 8.56 -3.15 -1.84
C VAL A 67 8.20 -4.35 -2.73
N ARG A 68 7.16 -4.24 -3.57
CA ARG A 68 6.80 -5.29 -4.53
C ARG A 68 7.91 -5.53 -5.57
N ALA A 69 8.48 -4.47 -6.11
CA ALA A 69 9.54 -4.55 -7.12
C ALA A 69 10.81 -5.20 -6.55
N GLU A 70 11.18 -4.89 -5.31
CA GLU A 70 12.33 -5.49 -4.62
C GLU A 70 12.14 -7.01 -4.45
N ARG A 71 10.97 -7.44 -3.98
CA ARG A 71 10.67 -8.89 -3.85
C ARG A 71 10.76 -9.64 -5.18
N ILE A 72 10.21 -9.05 -6.25
CA ILE A 72 10.28 -9.66 -7.60
C ILE A 72 11.74 -9.79 -8.04
N ARG A 73 12.55 -8.74 -7.83
CA ARG A 73 13.98 -8.74 -8.15
C ARG A 73 14.74 -9.82 -7.37
N ASP A 74 14.35 -10.08 -6.13
CA ASP A 74 14.99 -11.09 -5.27
C ASP A 74 14.43 -12.51 -5.48
N GLY A 75 13.55 -12.71 -6.47
CA GLY A 75 12.94 -14.00 -6.79
C GLY A 75 11.91 -14.48 -5.76
N LEU A 76 11.44 -13.58 -4.89
CA LEU A 76 10.46 -13.87 -3.86
C LEU A 76 9.02 -13.73 -4.39
N PRO A 77 8.05 -14.52 -3.86
CA PRO A 77 6.66 -14.39 -4.26
C PRO A 77 6.09 -13.02 -3.88
N PRO A 78 5.17 -12.47 -4.70
CA PRO A 78 4.48 -11.23 -4.38
C PRO A 78 3.62 -11.41 -3.14
N LEU A 79 3.59 -10.37 -2.29
CA LEU A 79 2.68 -10.30 -1.15
C LEU A 79 1.36 -9.64 -1.57
N PRO A 80 0.24 -9.96 -0.92
CA PRO A 80 -1.06 -9.35 -1.18
C PRO A 80 -1.01 -7.83 -1.14
N GLY A 81 -1.76 -7.20 -2.04
CA GLY A 81 -1.93 -5.77 -2.12
C GLY A 81 -2.90 -5.22 -1.08
N PRO A 82 -3.11 -3.89 -1.05
CA PRO A 82 -4.01 -3.23 -0.11
C PRO A 82 -5.47 -3.69 -0.20
N ASN A 83 -5.91 -4.13 -1.38
CA ASN A 83 -7.28 -4.60 -1.65
C ASN A 83 -7.46 -6.10 -1.39
N ASP A 84 -6.38 -6.83 -1.13
CA ASP A 84 -6.42 -8.27 -0.94
C ASP A 84 -6.63 -8.64 0.54
N PRO A 85 -7.13 -9.86 0.82
CA PRO A 85 -7.16 -10.39 2.17
C PRO A 85 -5.75 -10.43 2.81
N PRO A 86 -5.62 -10.23 4.14
CA PRO A 86 -4.35 -10.40 4.84
C PRO A 86 -3.78 -11.82 4.65
N LEU A 87 -2.46 -11.95 4.75
CA LEU A 87 -1.85 -13.27 4.79
C LEU A 87 -2.10 -13.85 6.17
N HIS A 88 -2.89 -14.92 6.25
CA HIS A 88 -2.91 -15.74 7.44
C HIS A 88 -1.58 -16.49 7.55
N LEU A 89 -0.55 -15.81 8.08
CA LEU A 89 0.64 -16.51 8.53
C LEU A 89 0.23 -17.44 9.67
N PRO A 90 0.63 -18.72 9.65
CA PRO A 90 0.45 -19.59 10.80
C PRO A 90 1.13 -18.90 11.99
N ARG A 91 0.36 -18.60 13.03
CA ARG A 91 0.96 -18.23 14.32
C ARG A 91 1.72 -19.45 14.77
N ASP A 92 3.03 -19.31 14.98
CA ASP A 92 3.81 -20.35 15.64
C ASP A 92 3.06 -20.75 16.93
N PRO A 93 2.76 -22.05 17.13
CA PRO A 93 2.28 -22.51 18.42
C PRO A 93 3.42 -22.32 19.43
N ASP A 94 3.17 -21.49 20.44
CA ASP A 94 4.00 -21.38 21.65
C ASP A 94 4.30 -22.76 22.27
#